data_AF-A0AA95RK36-F1
#
_entry.id   AF-A0AA95RK36-F1
#
_cell.length_a   1.000
_cell.length_b   1.000
_cell.length_c   1.000
_cell.angle_alpha   90.00
_cell.angle_beta   90.00
_cell.angle_gamma   90.00
#
_symmetry.space_group_name_H-M   'P 1'
#
loop_
_entity.id
_entity.type
_entity.pdbx_description
1 polymer ?
#
loop_
_entity_poly.entity_id
_entity_poly.type
_entity_poly.pdbx_seq_one_letter_code
_entity_poly.pdbx_strand_id
1 'polypeptide(L)' 'MLSLKSILLRGKYYYHLFQYRHIEMMQYDCLCDELKYELKVKSLYHNSKAIELGARI' A
#
# COMPACT_ATOMS: atom_id res chain seq x y z
N MET A 1 17.35 6.01 -20.50
CA MET A 1 16.78 7.00 -19.57
C MET A 1 15.30 6.66 -19.38
N LEU A 2 14.86 6.45 -18.13
CA LEU A 2 13.45 6.11 -17.85
C LEU A 2 12.55 7.31 -18.15
N SER A 3 11.36 7.07 -18.72
CA SER A 3 10.41 8.14 -18.99
C SER A 3 9.83 8.70 -17.69
N LEU A 4 9.47 9.98 -17.66
CA LEU A 4 8.81 10.60 -16.49
C LEU A 4 7.59 9.79 -16.04
N LYS A 5 6.80 9.27 -17.00
CA LYS A 5 5.66 8.39 -16.74
C LYS A 5 6.06 7.14 -15.97
N SER A 6 7.15 6.47 -16.36
CA SER A 6 7.65 5.28 -15.68
C SER A 6 8.17 5.57 -14.27
N ILE A 7 8.81 6.73 -14.05
CA ILE A 7 9.28 7.16 -12.73
C ILE A 7 8.07 7.42 -11.81
N LEU A 8 7.05 8.12 -12.30
CA LEU A 8 5.83 8.41 -11.54
C LEU A 8 5.05 7.12 -11.20
N LEU A 9 4.96 6.16 -12.12
CA LEU A 9 4.34 4.86 -11.86
C LEU A 9 5.08 4.10 -10.76
N ARG A 10 6.42 4.02 -10.83
CA ARG A 10 7.25 3.41 -9.79
C ARG A 10 7.10 4.11 -8.43
N GLY A 11 7.09 5.43 -8.41
CA GLY A 11 6.85 6.20 -7.19
C GLY A 11 5.51 5.87 -6.54
N LYS A 12 4.43 5.82 -7.32
CA LYS A 12 3.09 5.42 -6.83
C LYS A 12 3.09 3.97 -6.32
N TYR A 13 3.73 3.06 -7.04
CA TYR A 13 3.85 1.67 -6.62
C TYR A 13 4.51 1.56 -5.23
N TYR A 14 5.66 2.20 -5.05
CA TYR A 14 6.38 2.15 -3.76
C TYR A 14 5.63 2.87 -2.65
N TYR A 15 4.90 3.95 -2.95
CA TYR A 15 4.02 4.60 -1.98
C TYR A 15 2.94 3.63 -1.46
N HIS A 16 2.23 2.94 -2.35
CA HIS A 16 1.20 1.99 -1.96
C HIS A 16 1.78 0.77 -1.23
N LEU A 17 2.94 0.25 -1.68
CA LEU A 17 3.62 -0.85 -1.00
C LEU A 17 4.07 -0.49 0.42
N PHE A 18 4.61 0.73 0.60
CA PHE A 18 4.99 1.24 1.91
C PHE A 18 3.78 1.37 2.84
N GLN A 19 2.70 2.01 2.36
CA GLN A 19 1.49 2.20 3.15
C GLN A 19 0.84 0.87 3.56
N TYR A 20 0.80 -0.12 2.65
CA TYR A 20 0.33 -1.47 2.95
C TYR A 20 1.07 -2.06 4.17
N ARG A 21 2.40 -2.11 4.11
CA ARG A 21 3.25 -2.68 5.17
C ARG A 21 3.17 -1.89 6.47
N HIS A 22 3.13 -0.56 6.38
CA HIS A 22 3.03 0.31 7.54
C HIS A 22 1.69 0.10 8.28
N ILE A 23 0.59 -0.06 7.54
CA ILE A 23 -0.72 -0.32 8.13
C ILE A 23 -0.79 -1.73 8.73
N GLU A 24 -0.20 -2.75 8.10
CA GLU A 24 -0.10 -4.09 8.71
C GLU A 24 0.66 -4.07 10.04
N MET A 25 1.73 -3.27 10.13
CA MET A 25 2.46 -3.07 11.38
C MET A 25 1.58 -2.41 12.45
N MET A 26 0.88 -1.32 12.11
CA MET A 26 -0.07 -0.69 13.04
C MET A 26 -1.18 -1.64 13.47
N GLN A 27 -1.64 -2.52 12.57
CA GLN A 27 -2.66 -3.51 12.88
C GLN A 27 -2.17 -4.54 13.91
N TYR A 28 -0.90 -4.94 13.82
CA TYR A 28 -0.29 -5.88 14.77
C TYR A 28 -0.30 -5.32 16.19
N ASP A 29 0.07 -4.05 16.34
CA ASP A 29 0.13 -3.35 17.63
C ASP A 29 -1.24 -2.86 18.15
N CYS A 30 -2.29 -2.95 17.33
CA CYS A 30 -3.60 -2.42 17.66
C CYS A 30 -4.36 -3.33 18.64
N LEU A 31 -4.79 -2.74 19.77
CA LEU A 31 -5.57 -3.39 20.83
C LEU A 31 -7.10 -3.27 20.64
N CYS A 32 -7.55 -2.33 19.79
CA CYS A 32 -8.98 -2.12 19.53
C CYS A 32 -9.41 -2.90 18.30
N ASP A 33 -10.33 -3.86 18.45
CA ASP A 33 -10.76 -4.74 17.35
C ASP A 33 -11.45 -3.99 16.20
N GLU A 34 -12.24 -2.97 16.52
CA GLU A 34 -12.90 -2.13 15.51
C GLU A 34 -11.86 -1.41 14.65
N LEU A 35 -10.90 -0.73 15.29
CA LEU A 35 -9.82 -0.06 14.59
C LEU A 35 -8.94 -1.06 13.82
N LYS A 36 -8.70 -2.26 14.38
CA LYS A 36 -7.94 -3.32 13.72
C LYS A 36 -8.61 -3.79 12.43
N TYR A 37 -9.94 -3.84 12.41
CA TYR A 37 -10.72 -4.15 11.22
C TYR A 37 -10.60 -3.03 10.17
N GLU A 38 -10.76 -1.77 10.56
CA GLU A 38 -10.59 -0.63 9.65
C GLU A 38 -9.18 -0.57 9.04
N LEU A 39 -8.14 -0.79 9.86
CA LEU A 39 -6.76 -0.89 9.40
C LEU A 39 -6.59 -2.04 8.39
N LYS A 40 -7.25 -3.18 8.60
CA LYS A 40 -7.23 -4.30 7.63
C LYS A 40 -7.76 -3.86 6.26
N VAL A 41 -8.92 -3.20 6.23
CA VAL A 41 -9.55 -2.73 4.99
C VAL A 41 -8.62 -1.75 4.27
N LYS A 42 -8.02 -0.81 5.02
CA LYS A 42 -7.09 0.17 4.47
C LYS A 42 -5.80 -0.46 3.93
N SER A 43 -5.25 -1.43 4.66
CA SER A 43 -4.09 -2.22 4.24
C SER A 43 -4.37 -2.93 2.91
N LEU A 44 -5.51 -3.63 2.79
CA LEU A 44 -5.92 -4.32 1.56
C LEU A 44 -6.11 -3.38 0.38
N TYR A 45 -6.63 -2.18 0.59
CA TYR A 45 -6.72 -1.15 -0.46
C TYR A 45 -5.35 -0.79 -1.01
N HIS A 46 -4.37 -0.54 -0.14
CA HIS A 46 -3.02 -0.19 -0.58
C HIS A 46 -2.31 -1.38 -1.27
N ASN A 47 -2.50 -2.60 -0.77
CA ASN A 47 -1.96 -3.80 -1.43
C ASN A 47 -2.53 -3.98 -2.85
N SER A 48 -3.85 -3.87 -3.00
CA SER A 48 -4.54 -3.96 -4.29
C SER A 48 -3.99 -2.93 -5.29
N LYS A 49 -3.79 -1.68 -4.85
CA LYS A 49 -3.19 -0.63 -5.69
C LYS A 49 -1.74 -0.91 -6.05
N ALA A 50 -0.94 -1.45 -5.13
CA ALA A 50 0.43 -1.87 -5.42
C ALA A 50 0.48 -2.98 -6.47
N ILE A 51 -0.43 -3.97 -6.40
CA ILE A 51 -0.55 -5.05 -7.39
C ILE A 51 -0.94 -4.47 -8.77
N GLU A 52 -1.96 -3.62 -8.82
CA GLU A 52 -2.43 -2.95 -10.05
C GLU A 52 -1.29 -2.16 -10.73
N LEU A 53 -0.51 -1.41 -9.95
CA LEU A 53 0.61 -0.62 -10.46
C LEU A 53 1.81 -1.49 -10.84
N GLY A 54 2.09 -2.54 -10.06
CA GLY A 54 3.17 -3.49 -10.31
C GLY A 54 3.00 -4.23 -11.64
N ALA A 55 1.76 -4.54 -12.02
CA ALA A 55 1.43 -5.13 -13.32
C ALA A 55 1.69 -4.18 -14.52
N ARG A 56 1.94 -2.88 -14.27
CA ARG A 56 2.12 -1.83 -15.28
C ARG A 56 3.53 -1.27 -15.34
N ILE A 57 4.44 -1.72 -14.46
CA ILE A 57 5.85 -1.32 -14.36
C ILE A 57 6.72 -2.32 -15.09
#